data_AF-A0A6J7E0N9-F1
#
_entry.id   AF-A0A6J7E0N9-F1
#
_cell.length_a   1.000
_cell.length_b   1.000
_cell.length_c   1.000
_cell.angle_alpha   90.00
_cell.angle_beta   90.00
_cell.angle_gamma   90.00
#
_symmetry.space_group_name_H-M   'P 1'
#
loop_
_entity.id
_entity.type
_entity.pdbx_description
1 polymer ?
#
loop_
_entity_poly.entity_id
_entity_poly.type
_entity_poly.pdbx_seq_one_letter_code
_entity_poly.pdbx_strand_id
1 'polypeptide(L)'
;MINTQIASAAASMTWVLFEKYRDGKATTLGVASGAIAGAVVITPACGFINPIGALILGLIAGVAGSYAVSRKYKFGYDDSLDVVGVHGVSGIIGMIGIGLFATVTVNAAGKDGLLSGGGTDLLGRQLIAIIVVALFSFCATWLIAKAISLTIGFRVLADDEITGLDTTYHAESAYDITGNSNRY
;
A
#
# COMPACT_ATOMS: atom_id res chain seq x y z
N MET A 1 -8.38 -17.36 1.61
CA MET A 1 -7.18 -17.87 0.91
C MET A 1 -7.27 -17.68 -0.60
N ILE A 2 -8.26 -18.27 -1.30
CA ILE A 2 -8.35 -18.18 -2.77
C ILE A 2 -8.43 -16.74 -3.28
N ASN A 3 -9.28 -15.90 -2.68
CA ASN A 3 -9.41 -14.49 -3.03
C ASN A 3 -8.10 -13.72 -2.88
N THR A 4 -7.36 -13.99 -1.80
CA THR A 4 -6.07 -13.36 -1.54
C THR A 4 -5.06 -13.64 -2.64
N GLN A 5 -4.94 -14.92 -3.05
CA GLN A 5 -4.00 -15.30 -4.11
C GLN A 5 -4.38 -14.74 -5.48
N ILE A 6 -5.68 -14.75 -5.81
CA ILE A 6 -6.18 -14.19 -7.07
C ILE A 6 -5.88 -12.69 -7.15
N ALA A 7 -6.18 -11.94 -6.09
CA ALA A 7 -5.96 -10.50 -6.06
C ALA A 7 -4.48 -10.14 -6.17
N SER A 8 -3.59 -10.81 -5.43
CA SER A 8 -2.14 -10.60 -5.52
C SER A 8 -1.58 -10.94 -6.89
N ALA A 9 -2.01 -12.05 -7.51
CA ALA A 9 -1.57 -12.40 -8.86
C ALA A 9 -2.03 -11.37 -9.90
N ALA A 10 -3.30 -10.98 -9.85
CA ALA A 10 -3.90 -10.01 -10.77
C ALA A 10 -3.26 -8.61 -10.65
N ALA A 11 -3.00 -8.16 -9.43
CA ALA A 11 -2.33 -6.90 -9.17
C ALA A 11 -0.87 -6.92 -9.67
N SER A 12 -0.14 -8.02 -9.46
CA SER A 12 1.21 -8.20 -10.00
C SER A 12 1.25 -8.09 -11.52
N MET A 13 0.31 -8.75 -12.20
CA MET A 13 0.21 -8.69 -13.67
C MET A 13 -0.06 -7.27 -14.17
N THR A 14 -1.07 -6.61 -13.62
CA THR A 14 -1.47 -5.27 -14.07
C THR A 14 -0.48 -4.18 -13.68
N TRP A 15 0.18 -4.29 -12.53
CA TRP A 15 1.25 -3.39 -12.14
C TRP A 15 2.37 -3.42 -13.17
N VAL A 16 2.88 -4.61 -13.51
CA VAL A 16 3.99 -4.76 -14.44
C VAL A 16 3.60 -4.35 -15.85
N LEU A 17 2.37 -4.64 -16.28
CA LEU A 17 1.86 -4.18 -17.57
C LEU A 17 1.78 -2.66 -17.64
N PHE A 18 1.29 -2.02 -16.56
CA PHE A 18 1.17 -0.57 -16.49
C PHE A 18 2.54 0.13 -16.37
N GLU A 19 3.43 -0.41 -15.53
CA GLU A 19 4.82 0.05 -15.41
C GLU A 19 5.55 -0.06 -16.75
N LYS A 20 5.43 -1.21 -17.43
CA LYS A 20 6.03 -1.38 -18.77
C LYS A 20 5.47 -0.40 -19.78
N TYR A 21 4.17 -0.10 -19.72
CA TYR A 21 3.54 0.90 -20.59
C TYR A 21 4.05 2.32 -20.30
N ARG A 22 4.19 2.69 -19.02
CA ARG A 22 4.62 4.02 -18.57
C ARG A 22 6.12 4.26 -18.77
N ASP A 23 6.94 3.29 -18.36
CA ASP A 23 8.39 3.43 -18.18
C ASP A 23 9.19 2.61 -19.22
N GLY A 24 8.51 1.82 -20.06
CA GLY A 24 9.12 1.00 -21.10
C GLY A 24 9.73 -0.32 -20.62
N LYS A 25 9.78 -0.57 -19.31
CA LYS A 25 10.40 -1.76 -18.72
C LYS A 25 9.51 -2.40 -17.66
N ALA A 26 9.56 -3.73 -17.61
CA ALA A 26 8.95 -4.52 -16.55
C ALA A 26 10.02 -4.81 -15.48
N THR A 27 9.75 -4.48 -14.22
CA THR A 27 10.72 -4.68 -13.12
C THR A 27 10.29 -5.74 -12.13
N THR A 28 11.26 -6.38 -11.47
CA THR A 28 11.00 -7.33 -10.37
C THR A 28 10.42 -6.63 -9.14
N LEU A 29 10.85 -5.39 -8.87
CA LEU A 29 10.26 -4.54 -7.84
C LEU A 29 8.80 -4.20 -8.14
N GLY A 30 8.45 -4.01 -9.42
CA GLY A 30 7.08 -3.82 -9.86
C GLY A 30 6.21 -5.05 -9.61
N VAL A 31 6.72 -6.26 -9.90
CA VAL A 31 6.04 -7.52 -9.54
C VAL A 31 5.78 -7.59 -8.03
N ALA A 32 6.82 -7.35 -7.21
CA ALA A 32 6.71 -7.42 -5.76
C ALA A 32 5.73 -6.37 -5.21
N SER A 33 5.83 -5.12 -5.68
CA SER A 33 4.93 -4.03 -5.28
C SER A 33 3.48 -4.31 -5.69
N GLY A 34 3.27 -4.85 -6.90
CA GLY A 34 1.96 -5.30 -7.36
C GLY A 34 1.39 -6.42 -6.49
N ALA A 35 2.19 -7.41 -6.09
CA ALA A 35 1.76 -8.49 -5.21
C ALA A 35 1.27 -7.97 -3.85
N ILE A 36 2.01 -7.01 -3.27
CA ILE A 36 1.63 -6.35 -2.02
C ILE A 36 0.38 -5.48 -2.21
N ALA A 37 0.28 -4.70 -3.28
CA ALA A 37 -0.93 -3.92 -3.59
C ALA A 37 -2.17 -4.81 -3.69
N GLY A 38 -2.06 -5.97 -4.32
CA GLY A 38 -3.13 -6.97 -4.38
C GLY A 38 -3.46 -7.61 -3.02
N ALA A 39 -2.47 -7.84 -2.17
CA ALA A 39 -2.69 -8.32 -0.80
C ALA A 39 -3.39 -7.26 0.07
N VAL A 40 -3.01 -5.99 -0.11
CA VAL A 40 -3.62 -4.85 0.60
C VAL A 40 -5.09 -4.68 0.17
N VAL A 41 -5.37 -4.59 -1.14
CA VAL A 41 -6.73 -4.32 -1.63
C VAL A 41 -7.72 -5.39 -1.19
N ILE A 42 -7.28 -6.65 -1.10
CA ILE A 42 -8.15 -7.76 -0.72
C ILE A 42 -8.27 -7.97 0.78
N THR A 43 -7.34 -7.44 1.59
CA THR A 43 -7.32 -7.62 3.06
C THR A 43 -8.68 -7.38 3.71
N PRO A 44 -9.37 -6.25 3.47
CA PRO A 44 -10.64 -6.00 4.14
C PRO A 44 -11.80 -6.79 3.51
N ALA A 45 -11.67 -7.23 2.25
CA ALA A 45 -12.76 -7.82 1.46
C ALA A 45 -12.69 -9.36 1.32
N CYS A 46 -11.58 -9.99 1.70
CA CYS A 46 -11.25 -11.36 1.32
C CYS A 46 -12.28 -12.43 1.75
N GLY A 47 -13.02 -12.17 2.83
CA GLY A 47 -14.07 -13.04 3.35
C GLY A 47 -15.50 -12.60 3.03
N PHE A 48 -15.70 -11.59 2.18
CA PHE A 48 -17.02 -11.03 1.89
C PHE A 48 -17.35 -10.96 0.40
N ILE A 49 -16.35 -11.10 -0.48
CA ILE A 49 -16.54 -11.05 -1.93
C ILE A 49 -16.19 -12.39 -2.59
N ASN A 50 -16.71 -12.63 -3.79
CA ASN A 50 -16.41 -13.84 -4.56
C ASN A 50 -15.05 -13.74 -5.30
N PRO A 51 -14.53 -14.84 -5.87
CA PRO A 51 -13.25 -14.83 -6.59
C PRO A 51 -13.19 -13.86 -7.79
N ILE A 52 -14.32 -13.60 -8.45
CA ILE A 52 -14.38 -12.64 -9.57
C ILE A 52 -14.23 -11.21 -9.07
N GLY A 53 -14.86 -10.86 -7.93
CA GLY A 53 -14.66 -9.58 -7.26
C GLY A 53 -13.20 -9.40 -6.83
N ALA A 54 -12.56 -10.45 -6.30
CA ALA A 54 -11.15 -10.42 -5.93
C ALA A 54 -10.22 -10.18 -7.13
N LEU A 55 -10.51 -10.82 -8.27
CA LEU A 55 -9.81 -10.58 -9.54
C LEU A 55 -9.92 -9.11 -9.96
N ILE A 56 -11.15 -8.57 -10.00
CA ILE A 56 -11.41 -7.18 -10.40
C ILE A 56 -10.65 -6.20 -9.50
N LEU A 57 -10.75 -6.36 -8.17
CA LEU A 57 -10.04 -5.50 -7.23
C LEU A 57 -8.52 -5.59 -7.38
N GLY A 58 -7.98 -6.79 -7.58
CA GLY A 58 -6.54 -6.99 -7.84
C GLY A 58 -6.08 -6.26 -9.10
N LEU A 59 -6.79 -6.43 -10.23
CA LEU A 59 -6.48 -5.74 -11.48
C LEU A 59 -6.49 -4.20 -11.32
N ILE A 60 -7.47 -3.67 -10.59
CA ILE A 60 -7.57 -2.23 -10.33
C ILE A 60 -6.41 -1.77 -9.44
N ALA A 61 -6.10 -2.50 -8.37
CA ALA A 61 -5.06 -2.14 -7.42
C ALA A 61 -3.66 -2.12 -8.05
N GLY A 62 -3.36 -3.05 -8.96
CA GLY A 62 -2.07 -3.06 -9.66
C GLY A 62 -1.83 -1.80 -10.50
N VAL A 63 -2.84 -1.35 -11.26
CA VAL A 63 -2.76 -0.10 -12.03
C VAL A 63 -2.77 1.12 -11.12
N ALA A 64 -3.73 1.20 -10.19
CA ALA A 64 -3.92 2.36 -9.34
C ALA A 64 -2.74 2.58 -8.39
N GLY A 65 -2.19 1.51 -7.80
CA GLY A 65 -1.01 1.55 -6.95
C GLY A 65 0.23 2.01 -7.72
N SER A 66 0.50 1.41 -8.88
CA SER A 66 1.65 1.82 -9.71
C SER A 66 1.54 3.28 -10.16
N TYR A 67 0.34 3.71 -10.53
CA TYR A 67 0.08 5.11 -10.85
C TYR A 67 0.32 6.01 -9.64
N ALA A 68 -0.27 5.70 -8.48
CA ALA A 68 -0.17 6.49 -7.27
C ALA A 68 1.28 6.68 -6.81
N VAL A 69 2.09 5.61 -6.85
CA VAL A 69 3.53 5.67 -6.54
C VAL A 69 4.25 6.70 -7.41
N SER A 70 4.02 6.73 -8.72
CA SER A 70 4.66 7.72 -9.60
C SER A 70 4.22 9.16 -9.35
N ARG A 71 3.14 9.39 -8.59
CA ARG A 71 2.67 10.75 -8.29
C ARG A 71 3.55 11.46 -7.27
N LYS A 72 4.32 10.74 -6.44
CA LYS A 72 5.21 11.33 -5.45
C LYS A 72 6.20 12.32 -6.06
N TYR A 73 6.74 12.03 -7.25
CA TYR A 73 7.65 12.90 -7.98
C TYR A 73 7.01 14.22 -8.45
N LYS A 74 5.72 14.22 -8.76
CA LYS A 74 5.02 15.46 -9.17
C LYS A 74 4.53 16.27 -7.96
N PHE A 75 4.23 15.62 -6.84
CA PHE A 75 3.78 16.29 -5.63
C PHE A 75 4.94 16.66 -4.68
N GLY A 76 6.15 16.18 -4.96
CA GLY A 76 7.36 16.56 -4.23
C GLY A 76 7.44 16.02 -2.80
N TYR A 77 6.72 14.94 -2.49
CA TYR A 77 6.84 14.26 -1.20
C TYR A 77 7.75 13.04 -1.31
N ASP A 78 8.53 12.81 -0.26
CA ASP A 78 9.43 11.66 -0.14
C ASP A 78 8.71 10.54 0.60
N ASP A 79 8.16 9.60 -0.18
CA ASP A 79 7.63 8.32 0.31
C ASP A 79 8.60 7.22 -0.15
N SER A 80 9.61 6.98 0.69
CA SER A 80 10.77 6.14 0.34
C SER A 80 10.39 4.68 0.11
N LEU A 81 9.33 4.20 0.77
CA LEU A 81 8.84 2.81 0.69
C LEU A 81 7.50 2.68 -0.04
N ASP A 82 7.05 3.73 -0.75
CA ASP A 82 5.82 3.71 -1.54
C ASP A 82 4.54 3.39 -0.73
N VAL A 83 4.55 3.68 0.57
CA VAL A 83 3.49 3.28 1.51
C VAL A 83 2.16 3.95 1.17
N VAL A 84 2.18 5.22 0.77
CA VAL A 84 0.95 5.96 0.43
C VAL A 84 0.29 5.36 -0.82
N GLY A 85 1.09 5.04 -1.84
CA GLY A 85 0.60 4.46 -3.09
C GLY A 85 0.16 3.01 -2.94
N VAL A 86 0.99 2.16 -2.30
CA VAL A 86 0.72 0.73 -2.17
C VAL A 86 -0.33 0.45 -1.10
N HIS A 87 -0.20 1.03 0.10
CA HIS A 87 -1.10 0.75 1.22
C HIS A 87 -2.29 1.69 1.26
N GLY A 88 -2.06 3.00 1.13
CA GLY A 88 -3.11 4.01 1.20
C GLY A 88 -4.14 3.84 0.09
N VAL A 89 -3.70 3.91 -1.18
CA VAL A 89 -4.61 3.85 -2.33
C VAL A 89 -5.27 2.48 -2.47
N SER A 90 -4.51 1.38 -2.42
CA SER A 90 -5.08 0.03 -2.49
C SER A 90 -6.03 -0.26 -1.33
N GLY A 91 -5.72 0.22 -0.12
CA GLY A 91 -6.59 0.06 1.05
C GLY A 91 -7.94 0.74 0.86
N ILE A 92 -7.94 1.97 0.34
CA ILE A 92 -9.17 2.70 0.00
C ILE A 92 -9.98 1.95 -1.05
N ILE A 93 -9.34 1.46 -2.11
CA ILE A 93 -10.01 0.68 -3.17
C ILE A 93 -10.63 -0.59 -2.59
N GLY A 94 -9.95 -1.27 -1.67
CA GLY A 94 -10.44 -2.48 -1.00
C GLY A 94 -11.69 -2.22 -0.16
N MET A 95 -11.66 -1.14 0.62
CA MET A 95 -12.80 -0.71 1.44
C MET A 95 -14.02 -0.34 0.58
N ILE A 96 -13.81 0.39 -0.51
CA ILE A 96 -14.87 0.65 -1.51
C ILE A 96 -15.38 -0.67 -2.11
N GLY A 97 -14.46 -1.60 -2.41
CA GLY A 97 -14.77 -2.92 -2.96
C GLY A 97 -15.73 -3.74 -2.08
N ILE A 98 -15.63 -3.66 -0.76
CA ILE A 98 -16.62 -4.25 0.16
C ILE A 98 -18.00 -3.65 -0.08
N GLY A 99 -18.09 -2.32 -0.11
CA GLY A 99 -19.34 -1.60 -0.32
C GLY A 99 -20.03 -1.93 -1.65
N LEU A 100 -19.25 -2.32 -2.66
CA LEU A 100 -19.75 -2.66 -4.00
C LEU A 100 -20.09 -4.14 -4.14
N PHE A 101 -19.17 -5.04 -3.77
CA PHE A 101 -19.18 -6.45 -4.17
C PHE A 101 -19.47 -7.43 -3.03
N ALA A 102 -19.57 -6.98 -1.78
CA ALA A 102 -19.85 -7.90 -0.67
C ALA A 102 -21.17 -8.63 -0.89
N THR A 103 -21.24 -9.89 -0.48
CA THR A 103 -22.48 -10.65 -0.59
C THR A 103 -22.64 -11.68 0.51
N VAL A 104 -23.87 -11.82 1.00
CA VAL A 104 -24.24 -12.82 2.02
C VAL A 104 -24.07 -14.25 1.51
N THR A 105 -24.04 -14.45 0.20
CA THR A 105 -23.78 -15.76 -0.43
C THR A 105 -22.35 -16.26 -0.17
N VAL A 106 -21.39 -15.33 -0.01
CA VAL A 106 -20.01 -15.64 0.36
C VAL A 106 -19.87 -15.75 1.88
N ASN A 107 -20.56 -14.88 2.62
CA ASN A 107 -20.51 -14.88 4.08
C ASN A 107 -21.81 -14.34 4.69
N ALA A 108 -22.57 -15.25 5.31
CA ALA A 108 -23.86 -14.95 5.92
C ALA A 108 -23.77 -13.96 7.11
N ALA A 109 -22.59 -13.78 7.72
CA ALA A 109 -22.37 -12.77 8.75
C ALA A 109 -22.13 -11.35 8.18
N GLY A 110 -21.99 -11.24 6.85
CA GLY A 110 -21.81 -9.98 6.14
C GLY A 110 -23.14 -9.32 5.75
N LYS A 111 -23.06 -8.45 4.74
CA LYS A 111 -24.21 -7.77 4.14
C LYS A 111 -23.97 -7.67 2.63
N ASP A 112 -25.04 -7.67 1.85
CA ASP A 112 -24.94 -7.42 0.42
C ASP A 112 -24.49 -5.97 0.15
N GLY A 113 -23.54 -5.83 -0.76
CA GLY A 113 -23.09 -4.56 -1.31
C GLY A 113 -24.03 -4.04 -2.38
N LEU A 114 -23.69 -2.86 -2.91
CA LEU A 114 -24.52 -2.15 -3.87
C LEU A 114 -24.84 -2.99 -5.12
N LEU A 115 -23.85 -3.72 -5.66
CA LEU A 115 -24.02 -4.53 -6.87
C LEU A 115 -24.65 -5.89 -6.60
N SER A 116 -24.78 -6.28 -5.34
CA SER A 116 -25.45 -7.49 -4.89
C SER A 116 -26.89 -7.24 -4.41
N GLY A 117 -27.40 -6.02 -4.57
CA GLY A 117 -28.78 -5.66 -4.22
C GLY A 117 -28.99 -5.13 -2.80
N GLY A 118 -27.93 -4.94 -2.02
CA GLY A 118 -28.02 -4.49 -0.61
C GLY A 118 -28.19 -2.98 -0.40
N GLY A 119 -28.34 -2.21 -1.48
CA GLY A 119 -28.49 -0.75 -1.46
C GLY A 119 -27.18 0.00 -1.12
N THR A 120 -27.30 1.27 -0.73
CA THR A 120 -26.14 2.17 -0.53
C THR A 120 -25.60 2.20 0.91
N ASP A 121 -26.30 1.57 1.88
CA ASP A 121 -25.92 1.64 3.30
C ASP A 121 -24.52 1.07 3.56
N LEU A 122 -24.20 -0.11 3.01
CA LEU A 122 -22.88 -0.71 3.22
C LEU A 122 -21.77 0.17 2.62
N LEU A 123 -21.95 0.66 1.40
CA LEU A 123 -21.00 1.56 0.75
C LEU A 123 -20.82 2.86 1.55
N GLY A 124 -21.91 3.46 2.04
CA GLY A 124 -21.87 4.65 2.88
C GLY A 124 -21.05 4.43 4.15
N ARG A 125 -21.22 3.29 4.83
CA ARG A 125 -20.41 2.92 6.01
C ARG A 125 -18.93 2.79 5.69
N GLN A 126 -18.58 2.16 4.56
CA GLN A 126 -17.17 2.04 4.14
C GLN A 126 -16.55 3.41 3.86
N LEU A 127 -17.28 4.31 3.17
CA LEU A 127 -16.80 5.66 2.90
C LEU A 127 -16.57 6.48 4.18
N ILE A 128 -17.49 6.40 5.14
CA ILE A 128 -17.32 7.04 6.45
C ILE A 128 -16.09 6.46 7.17
N ALA A 129 -15.94 5.13 7.18
CA ALA A 129 -14.78 4.48 7.80
C ALA A 129 -13.46 4.93 7.18
N ILE A 130 -13.37 5.01 5.85
CA ILE A 130 -12.19 5.51 5.14
C ILE A 130 -11.84 6.92 5.60
N ILE A 131 -12.81 7.84 5.64
CA ILE A 131 -12.58 9.24 6.01
C ILE A 131 -12.13 9.34 7.47
N VAL A 132 -12.82 8.66 8.39
CA VAL A 132 -12.52 8.70 9.82
C VAL A 132 -11.13 8.15 10.09
N VAL A 133 -10.77 7.00 9.52
CA VAL A 133 -9.46 6.38 9.71
C VAL A 133 -8.35 7.22 9.08
N ALA A 134 -8.57 7.78 7.89
CA ALA A 134 -7.60 8.65 7.23
C ALA A 134 -7.33 9.91 8.04
N LEU A 135 -8.38 10.59 8.52
CA LEU A 135 -8.24 11.79 9.35
C LEU A 135 -7.56 11.48 10.69
N PHE A 136 -7.99 10.42 11.37
CA PHE A 136 -7.39 10.02 12.63
C PHE A 136 -5.90 9.69 12.45
N SER A 137 -5.56 8.82 11.50
CA SER A 137 -4.19 8.39 11.24
C SER A 137 -3.30 9.57 10.87
N PHE A 138 -3.74 10.44 9.97
CA PHE A 138 -2.98 11.61 9.57
C PHE A 138 -2.80 12.61 10.72
N CYS A 139 -3.88 13.01 11.39
CA CYS A 139 -3.83 14.01 12.46
C CYS A 139 -3.03 13.53 13.67
N ALA A 140 -3.22 12.28 14.10
CA ALA A 140 -2.49 11.72 15.22
C ALA A 140 -0.99 11.58 14.89
N THR A 141 -0.66 11.03 13.72
CA THR A 141 0.74 10.89 13.29
C THR A 141 1.41 12.25 13.13
N TRP A 142 0.72 13.23 12.54
CA TRP A 142 1.23 14.59 12.39
C TRP A 142 1.49 15.25 13.74
N LEU A 143 0.58 15.12 14.70
CA LEU A 143 0.74 15.67 16.05
C LEU A 143 1.93 15.03 16.78
N ILE A 144 2.07 13.71 16.71
CA ILE A 144 3.19 12.98 17.32
C ILE A 144 4.51 13.38 16.67
N ALA A 145 4.58 13.36 15.33
CA ALA A 145 5.79 13.74 14.59
C ALA A 145 6.18 15.19 14.86
N LYS A 146 5.20 16.10 14.96
CA LYS A 146 5.45 17.51 15.29
C LYS A 146 5.95 17.67 16.72
N ALA A 147 5.37 16.95 17.68
CA ALA A 147 5.82 16.97 19.07
C ALA A 147 7.28 16.49 19.18
N ILE A 148 7.63 15.36 18.54
CA ILE A 148 9.00 14.84 18.51
C ILE A 148 9.95 15.83 17.83
N SER A 149 9.55 16.40 16.70
CA SER A 149 10.35 17.38 15.95
C SER A 149 10.65 18.65 16.75
N LEU A 150 9.78 19.06 17.67
CA LEU A 150 9.96 20.25 18.49
C LEU A 150 10.73 19.99 19.79
N THR A 151 10.80 18.73 20.26
CA THR A 151 11.44 18.38 21.53
C THR A 151 12.84 17.82 21.35
N ILE A 152 12.97 16.73 20.58
CA ILE A 152 14.23 15.98 20.42
C ILE A 152 14.77 15.97 18.99
N GLY A 153 13.95 16.39 18.01
CA GLY A 153 14.28 16.30 16.59
C GLY A 153 13.87 14.95 16.00
N PHE A 154 13.23 14.98 14.82
CA PHE A 154 12.68 13.77 14.18
C PHE A 154 13.59 13.18 13.10
N ARG A 155 14.32 14.03 12.37
CA ARG A 155 15.27 13.61 11.31
C ARG A 155 16.69 13.76 11.82
N VAL A 156 17.56 12.86 11.39
CA VAL A 156 19.01 12.96 11.64
C VAL A 156 19.61 14.22 11.00
N LEU A 157 20.82 14.58 11.43
CA LEU A 157 21.56 15.69 10.84
C LEU A 157 21.94 15.39 9.40
N ALA A 158 22.04 16.42 8.56
CA ALA A 158 22.35 16.26 7.14
C ALA A 158 23.72 15.58 6.92
N ASP A 159 24.71 15.91 7.75
CA ASP A 159 26.04 15.31 7.66
C ASP A 159 26.03 13.82 8.04
N ASP A 160 25.25 13.44 9.05
CA ASP A 160 25.03 12.04 9.45
C ASP A 160 24.29 11.27 8.33
N GLU A 161 23.30 11.90 7.69
CA GLU A 161 22.53 11.31 6.59
C GLU A 161 23.42 11.02 5.36
N ILE A 162 24.35 11.93 5.05
CA ILE A 162 25.31 11.76 3.95
C ILE A 162 26.35 10.68 4.29
N THR A 163 26.81 10.63 5.54
CA THR A 163 27.81 9.66 6.00
C THR A 163 27.24 8.23 6.07
N GLY A 164 25.94 8.13 6.37
CA GLY A 164 25.21 6.89 6.52
C GLY A 164 24.83 6.62 7.98
N LEU A 165 23.60 6.13 8.18
CA LEU A 165 23.08 5.80 9.51
C LEU A 165 23.83 4.61 10.14
N ASP A 166 24.21 3.63 9.33
CA ASP A 166 24.95 2.44 9.77
C ASP A 166 26.30 2.83 10.40
N THR A 167 27.04 3.73 9.75
CA THR A 167 28.35 4.18 10.23
C THR A 167 28.22 5.12 11.42
N THR A 168 27.25 6.05 11.37
CA THR A 168 27.14 7.13 12.36
C THR A 168 26.48 6.68 13.67
N TYR A 169 25.43 5.86 13.59
CA TYR A 169 24.63 5.43 14.74
C TYR A 169 24.89 3.97 15.15
N HIS A 170 25.39 3.14 14.25
CA HIS A 170 25.63 1.71 14.52
C HIS A 170 27.10 1.31 14.51
N ALA A 171 28.02 2.20 14.07
CA ALA A 171 29.45 1.92 13.94
C ALA A 171 29.76 0.66 13.11
N GLU A 172 28.88 0.31 12.17
CA GLU A 172 28.96 -0.89 11.33
C GLU A 172 28.77 -0.54 9.85
N SER A 173 29.08 -1.49 8.97
CA SER A 173 28.75 -1.42 7.54
C SER A 173 27.89 -2.61 7.16
N ALA A 174 26.74 -2.37 6.51
CA ALA A 174 25.87 -3.44 6.02
C ALA A 174 26.57 -4.36 4.99
N TYR A 175 27.56 -3.83 4.26
CA TYR A 175 28.32 -4.58 3.25
C TYR A 175 29.80 -4.24 3.35
N ASP A 176 30.65 -5.27 3.40
CA ASP A 176 32.09 -5.10 3.18
C ASP A 176 32.36 -5.23 1.68
N ILE A 177 32.29 -4.09 0.99
CA ILE A 177 32.45 -4.01 -0.48
C ILE A 177 33.93 -4.16 -0.88
N THR A 178 34.83 -4.16 0.10
CA THR A 178 36.23 -4.50 -0.10
C THR A 178 36.44 -5.97 0.23
N GLY A 179 36.89 -6.79 -0.73
CA GLY A 179 37.28 -8.18 -0.47
C GLY A 179 38.48 -8.35 0.46
N ASN A 180 38.88 -7.31 1.20
CA ASN A 180 39.91 -7.38 2.22
C ASN A 180 39.26 -7.68 3.57
N SER A 181 39.09 -8.98 3.81
CA SER A 181 38.97 -9.56 5.15
C SER A 181 40.26 -9.38 5.98
N ASN A 182 40.81 -8.17 6.01
CA ASN A 182 41.88 -7.82 6.93
C ASN A 182 41.25 -7.54 8.28
N ARG A 183 41.08 -8.65 8.99
CA ARG A 183 41.12 -8.79 10.45
C ARG A 183 41.72 -7.56 11.13
N TYR A 184 40.89 -6.95 11.98
CA TYR A 184 41.33 -6.49 13.28
C TYR A 184 40.65 -7.37 14.32
#